data_AF-A0A483ZDN3-F1
#
_entry.id   AF-A0A483ZDN3-F1
#
_cell.length_a   1.000
_cell.length_b   1.000
_cell.length_c   1.000
_cell.angle_alpha   90.00
_cell.angle_beta   90.00
_cell.angle_gamma   90.00
#
_symmetry.space_group_name_H-M   'P 1'
#
loop_
_entity.id
_entity.type
_entity.pdbx_description
1 polymer ?
#
loop_
_entity_poly.entity_id
_entity_poly.type
_entity_poly.pdbx_seq_one_letter_code
_entity_poly.pdbx_strand_id
1 'polypeptide(L)' 'MTDFTITQVDFDRLLDQNDEEQAVRLFCFEQLLYRWADRLSCEYQGGLWLGMKLSNGGFYAYP' A
#
# COMPACT_ATOMS: atom_id res chain seq x y z
N MET A 1 20.42 -2.72 16.84
CA MET A 1 19.52 -1.91 15.98
C MET A 1 19.62 -2.55 14.62
N THR A 2 18.56 -3.21 14.16
CA THR A 2 18.58 -3.88 12.85
C THR A 2 18.20 -2.82 11.83
N ASP A 3 19.11 -2.46 10.93
CA ASP A 3 18.80 -1.50 9.88
C ASP A 3 17.83 -2.14 8.89
N PHE A 4 16.66 -1.53 8.72
CA PHE A 4 15.72 -1.91 7.68
C PHE A 4 15.85 -0.93 6.52
N THR A 5 16.03 -1.44 5.30
CA THR A 5 15.92 -0.60 4.10
C THR A 5 14.47 -0.55 3.65
N ILE A 6 14.05 0.65 3.24
CA ILE A 6 12.70 0.94 2.74
C ILE A 6 12.82 1.21 1.25
N THR A 7 12.02 0.52 0.45
CA THR A 7 11.97 0.71 -1.01
C THR A 7 10.54 1.03 -1.42
N GLN A 8 10.37 2.13 -2.15
CA GLN A 8 9.07 2.47 -2.74
C GLN A 8 8.70 1.43 -3.80
N VAL A 9 7.43 1.04 -3.76
CA VAL A 9 6.81 0.12 -4.69
C VAL A 9 5.83 0.91 -5.55
N ASP A 10 5.92 0.67 -6.85
CA ASP A 10 4.98 1.21 -7.81
C ASP A 10 3.80 0.23 -7.95
N PHE A 11 2.64 0.61 -7.39
CA PHE A 11 1.44 -0.24 -7.44
C PHE A 11 0.93 -0.42 -8.86
N ASP A 12 0.99 0.61 -9.71
CA ASP A 12 0.52 0.53 -11.10
C ASP A 12 1.36 -0.51 -11.85
N ARG A 13 2.67 -0.50 -11.63
CA ARG A 13 3.56 -1.53 -12.19
C ARG A 13 3.30 -2.93 -11.66
N LEU A 14 2.78 -3.09 -10.44
CA LEU A 14 2.41 -4.40 -9.89
C LEU A 14 1.10 -4.91 -10.51
N LEU A 15 0.17 -4.01 -10.82
CA LEU A 15 -1.07 -4.35 -11.50
C LEU A 15 -0.81 -4.80 -12.95
N ASP A 16 0.19 -4.21 -13.62
CA ASP A 16 0.56 -4.54 -15.00
C ASP A 16 1.29 -5.89 -15.18
N GLN A 17 1.62 -6.60 -14.09
CA GLN A 17 2.39 -7.86 -14.17
C GLN A 17 1.56 -9.07 -14.62
N ASN A 18 0.29 -8.89 -15.00
CA ASN A 18 -0.60 -9.93 -15.49
C ASN A 18 -0.81 -11.09 -14.48
N ASP A 19 -0.65 -10.79 -13.19
CA ASP A 19 -0.93 -11.67 -12.06
C ASP A 19 -2.22 -11.20 -11.38
N GLU A 20 -3.34 -11.76 -11.83
CA GLU A 20 -4.69 -11.39 -11.36
C GLU A 20 -4.84 -11.58 -9.84
N GLU A 21 -4.20 -12.60 -9.26
CA GLU A 21 -4.32 -12.87 -7.83
C GLU A 21 -3.63 -11.77 -7.01
N GLN A 22 -2.44 -11.36 -7.43
CA GLN A 22 -1.73 -10.25 -6.80
C GLN A 22 -2.49 -8.94 -6.97
N ALA A 23 -3.05 -8.68 -8.16
CA ALA A 23 -3.84 -7.48 -8.41
C ALA A 23 -5.07 -7.40 -7.49
N VAL A 24 -5.81 -8.51 -7.32
CA VAL A 24 -6.96 -8.57 -6.40
C VAL A 24 -6.54 -8.32 -4.96
N ARG A 25 -5.41 -8.90 -4.52
CA ARG A 25 -4.88 -8.70 -3.15
C ARG A 25 -4.53 -7.23 -2.90
N LEU A 26 -3.86 -6.59 -3.85
CA LEU A 26 -3.47 -5.18 -3.77
C LEU A 26 -4.69 -4.25 -3.77
N PHE A 27 -5.65 -4.50 -4.65
CA PHE A 27 -6.91 -3.74 -4.70
C PHE A 27 -7.68 -3.85 -3.37
N CYS A 28 -7.82 -5.05 -2.82
CA CYS A 28 -8.50 -5.25 -1.53
C CYS A 28 -7.77 -4.54 -0.38
N PHE A 29 -6.44 -4.60 -0.38
CA PHE A 29 -5.61 -3.91 0.61
C PHE A 29 -5.79 -2.38 0.55
N GLU A 30 -5.77 -1.81 -0.66
CA GLU A 30 -5.99 -0.37 -0.87
C GLU A 30 -7.38 0.07 -0.36
N GLN A 31 -8.44 -0.68 -0.65
CA GLN A 31 -9.78 -0.38 -0.15
C GLN A 31 -9.86 -0.42 1.38
N LEU A 32 -9.18 -1.36 2.03
CA LEU A 32 -9.13 -1.44 3.49
C LEU A 32 -8.39 -0.23 4.09
N LEU A 33 -7.30 0.19 3.46
CA LEU A 33 -6.52 1.37 3.85
C LEU A 33 -7.38 2.63 3.85
N TYR A 34 -8.05 2.92 2.73
CA TYR A 34 -8.91 4.10 2.61
C TYR A 34 -10.04 4.08 3.64
N ARG A 35 -10.68 2.92 3.87
CA ARG A 35 -11.74 2.79 4.88
C ARG A 35 -11.26 3.04 6.30
N TRP A 36 -10.05 2.63 6.62
CA TRP A 36 -9.47 2.91 7.94
C TRP A 36 -9.07 4.38 8.08
N ALA A 37 -8.47 4.98 7.05
CA ALA A 37 -8.12 6.40 7.05
C ALA A 37 -9.35 7.31 7.21
N ASP A 38 -10.43 6.99 6.51
CA ASP A 38 -11.74 7.67 6.60
C ASP A 38 -12.34 7.62 8.02
N ARG A 39 -12.15 6.50 8.74
CA ARG A 39 -12.60 6.37 10.14
C ARG A 39 -11.73 7.12 11.12
N LEU A 40 -10.44 7.31 10.81
CA LEU A 40 -9.47 7.92 11.72
C LEU A 40 -9.48 9.45 11.65
N SER A 41 -9.95 10.04 10.54
CA SER A 41 -10.06 11.49 10.38
C SER A 41 -11.42 11.87 9.82
N CYS A 42 -12.17 12.69 10.55
CA CYS A 42 -13.47 13.20 10.12
C CYS A 42 -13.39 14.17 8.94
N GLU A 43 -12.18 14.59 8.56
CA GLU A 43 -11.90 15.48 7.43
C GLU A 43 -11.10 14.76 6.34
N TYR A 44 -11.01 13.43 6.38
CA TYR A 44 -10.30 12.68 5.36
C TYR A 44 -10.99 12.81 3.99
N GLN A 45 -10.25 13.26 2.98
CA GLN A 45 -10.75 13.47 1.61
C GLN A 45 -10.13 12.49 0.60
N GLY A 46 -9.46 11.44 1.08
CA GLY A 46 -8.64 10.57 0.24
C GLY A 46 -7.20 11.07 0.12
N GLY A 47 -6.52 10.65 -0.94
CA GLY A 47 -5.10 10.91 -1.21
C GLY A 47 -4.47 9.76 -2.00
N LEU A 48 -3.28 9.97 -2.56
CA LEU A 48 -2.53 8.91 -3.23
C LEU A 48 -1.69 8.17 -2.19
N TRP A 49 -1.94 6.88 -1.98
CA TRP A 49 -1.13 6.08 -1.06
C TRP A 49 0.03 5.41 -1.77
N LEU A 50 1.24 5.66 -1.29
CA LEU A 50 2.46 5.05 -1.80
C LEU A 50 2.80 3.78 -1.03
N GLY A 51 3.04 2.68 -1.75
CA GLY A 51 3.42 1.39 -1.19
C GLY A 51 4.91 1.33 -0.88
N MET A 52 5.27 0.74 0.25
CA MET A 52 6.66 0.62 0.72
C MET A 52 6.95 -0.83 1.11
N LYS A 53 8.05 -1.37 0.59
CA LYS A 53 8.58 -2.68 0.95
C LYS A 53 9.76 -2.51 1.90
N LEU A 54 9.72 -3.25 3.00
CA LEU A 54 10.78 -3.34 3.98
C LEU A 54 11.72 -4.50 3.63
N SER A 55 13.01 -4.37 3.92
CA SER A 55 14.01 -5.44 3.66
C SER A 55 13.73 -6.75 4.40
N ASN A 56 12.94 -6.71 5.47
CA ASN A 56 12.50 -7.90 6.21
C ASN A 56 11.28 -8.60 5.58
N GLY A 57 10.84 -8.17 4.40
CA GLY A 57 9.66 -8.70 3.73
C GLY A 57 8.33 -8.07 4.17
N GLY A 58 8.36 -7.15 5.14
CA GLY A 58 7.20 -6.36 5.55
C GLY A 58 6.75 -5.36 4.48
N PHE A 59 5.50 -4.91 4.62
CA PHE A 59 4.87 -3.98 3.70
C PHE A 59 4.02 -2.97 4.46
N TYR A 60 4.06 -1.71 4.06
CA TYR A 60 3.15 -0.67 4.54
C TYR A 60 2.85 0.34 3.43
N ALA A 61 1.87 1.21 3.65
CA ALA A 61 1.60 2.33 2.75
C ALA A 61 1.45 3.62 3.57
N TYR A 62 1.67 4.77 2.92
CA TYR A 62 1.48 6.10 3.50
C TYR A 62 0.92 7.09 2.46
N PRO A 63 0.16 8.12 2.88
CA PRO A 63 -0.45 9.12 1.99
C PRO A 63 0.50 10.19 1.47
#